data_AF-A0A0K1E7K6-F1
#
_entry.id   AF-A0A0K1E7K6-F1
#
_cell.length_a   1.000
_cell.length_b   1.000
_cell.length_c   1.000
_cell.angle_alpha   90.00
_cell.angle_beta   90.00
_cell.angle_gamma   90.00
#
_symmetry.space_group_name_H-M   'P 1'
#
loop_
_entity.id
_entity.type
_entity.pdbx_description
1 polymer ?
#
loop_
_entity_poly.entity_id
_entity_poly.type
_entity_poly.pdbx_seq_one_letter_code
_entity_poly.pdbx_strand_id
1 'polypeptide(L)'
;MLSQRSWLLPAVASVSLTAACSGSGHTAADSFWSFSTTEEGTPQKGRRTEELNQSALVADPLTTSSNKEAPSALIGVRHDLMLAPSPNRKERCSCLAVEVGDLQDRRFQWVAGAPEVDERALAFALSARGVTCPGGNADEEKRRPSISAVDQEGNDLIVEVEELPEGRPLAAGAVIPRPAAGGAIYVKGRSGALPYARTTGAGRCKVY
;
A
#
# COMPACT_ATOMS: atom_id res chain seq x y z
N MET A 1 -29.81 -48.87 -16.28
CA MET A 1 -29.23 -48.64 -17.62
C MET A 1 -28.11 -47.62 -17.48
N LEU A 2 -26.87 -48.11 -17.41
CA LEU A 2 -25.67 -47.29 -17.34
C LEU A 2 -25.30 -46.81 -18.75
N SER A 3 -25.00 -45.53 -18.91
CA SER A 3 -24.39 -45.02 -20.15
C SER A 3 -23.10 -44.31 -19.83
N GLN A 4 -22.01 -45.10 -19.77
CA GLN A 4 -20.63 -44.63 -19.86
C GLN A 4 -20.43 -43.94 -21.21
N ARG A 5 -19.88 -42.72 -21.20
CA ARG A 5 -19.28 -42.10 -22.39
C ARG A 5 -17.86 -41.68 -22.06
N SER A 6 -16.94 -42.60 -22.32
CA SER A 6 -15.52 -42.33 -22.48
C SER A 6 -15.31 -41.38 -23.65
N TRP A 7 -14.63 -40.27 -23.42
CA TRP A 7 -14.02 -39.46 -24.47
C TRP A 7 -12.52 -39.52 -24.26
N LEU A 8 -11.88 -40.16 -25.23
CA LEU A 8 -10.45 -40.33 -25.39
C LEU A 8 -9.97 -39.30 -26.43
N LEU A 9 -8.74 -38.82 -26.22
CA LEU A 9 -7.79 -38.18 -27.15
C LEU A 9 -7.88 -36.65 -27.33
N PRO A 10 -6.80 -35.96 -27.76
CA PRO A 10 -5.38 -36.35 -27.85
C PRO A 10 -4.40 -35.37 -27.17
N ALA A 11 -3.19 -35.87 -26.93
CA ALA A 11 -2.00 -35.09 -26.56
C ALA A 11 -1.61 -34.12 -27.69
N VAL A 12 -1.41 -32.85 -27.37
CA VAL A 12 -0.82 -31.85 -28.27
C VAL A 12 0.60 -31.54 -27.81
N ALA A 13 1.51 -31.67 -28.77
CA ALA A 13 2.94 -31.62 -28.64
C ALA A 13 3.47 -30.24 -28.22
N SER A 14 4.51 -30.30 -27.40
CA SER A 14 5.36 -29.21 -26.95
C SER A 14 6.08 -28.52 -28.12
N VAL A 15 5.99 -27.20 -28.18
CA VAL A 15 6.92 -26.35 -28.95
C VAL A 15 7.58 -25.39 -27.96
N SER A 16 8.83 -25.69 -27.61
CA SER A 16 9.70 -24.81 -26.84
C SER A 16 10.39 -23.84 -27.79
N LEU A 17 10.01 -22.56 -27.75
CA LEU A 17 10.74 -21.47 -28.39
C LEU A 17 11.37 -20.61 -27.30
N THR A 18 12.65 -20.87 -27.04
CA THR A 18 13.54 -20.01 -26.26
C THR A 18 13.94 -18.81 -27.11
N ALA A 19 13.36 -17.64 -26.85
CA ALA A 19 13.86 -16.36 -27.35
C ALA A 19 14.50 -15.60 -26.19
N ALA A 20 15.82 -15.48 -26.25
CA ALA A 20 16.63 -14.66 -25.38
C ALA A 20 16.35 -13.18 -25.64
N CYS A 21 16.01 -12.43 -24.60
CA CYS A 21 16.15 -10.98 -24.59
C CYS A 21 17.17 -10.60 -23.52
N SER A 22 18.41 -10.36 -23.98
CA SER A 22 19.45 -9.64 -23.27
C SER A 22 19.01 -8.18 -23.12
N GLY A 23 18.44 -7.83 -21.96
CA GLY A 23 18.20 -6.45 -21.57
C GLY A 23 19.43 -5.91 -20.85
N SER A 24 20.24 -5.15 -21.56
CA SER A 24 21.33 -4.33 -21.05
C SER A 24 20.86 -3.47 -19.88
N GLY A 25 21.42 -3.74 -18.70
CA GLY A 25 21.20 -2.96 -17.50
C GLY A 25 21.79 -1.57 -17.66
N HIS A 26 20.92 -0.57 -17.71
CA HIS A 26 21.30 0.79 -17.37
C HIS A 26 21.17 0.92 -15.86
N THR A 27 22.31 0.79 -15.17
CA THR A 27 22.51 1.34 -13.84
C THR A 27 22.21 2.83 -13.94
N ALA A 28 21.02 3.24 -13.50
CA ALA A 28 20.76 4.63 -13.19
C ALA A 28 21.64 4.95 -11.98
N ALA A 29 22.74 5.63 -12.27
CA ALA A 29 23.64 6.18 -11.28
C ALA A 29 22.82 6.98 -10.27
N ASP A 30 23.04 6.67 -9.00
CA ASP A 30 22.61 7.46 -7.87
C ASP A 30 22.87 8.93 -8.17
N SER A 31 21.80 9.70 -8.36
CA SER A 31 21.87 11.14 -8.32
C SER A 31 22.08 11.52 -6.85
N PHE A 32 23.34 11.37 -6.46
CA PHE A 32 23.97 12.02 -5.33
C PHE A 32 23.45 13.45 -5.26
N TRP A 33 23.06 13.85 -4.05
CA TRP A 33 22.80 15.22 -3.66
C TRP A 33 23.94 16.14 -4.11
N SER A 34 23.81 16.71 -5.31
CA SER A 34 24.71 17.72 -5.81
C SER A 34 24.31 19.02 -5.14
N PHE A 35 25.01 19.35 -4.06
CA PHE A 35 25.05 20.70 -3.54
C PHE A 35 25.71 21.56 -4.62
N SER A 36 24.89 22.14 -5.51
CA SER A 36 25.37 23.03 -6.55
C SER A 36 25.92 24.29 -5.89
N THR A 37 27.24 24.36 -5.82
CA THR A 37 28.02 25.58 -5.60
C THR A 37 27.68 26.55 -6.73
N THR A 38 26.90 27.58 -6.44
CA THR A 38 26.66 28.68 -7.36
C THR A 38 27.81 29.67 -7.25
N GLU A 39 28.65 29.71 -8.29
CA GLU A 39 29.53 30.84 -8.56
C GLU A 39 28.74 32.01 -9.20
N GLU A 40 28.91 33.17 -8.57
CA GLU A 40 29.08 34.51 -9.14
C GLU A 40 28.01 35.11 -10.09
N GLY A 41 27.28 36.12 -9.59
CA GLY A 41 26.72 37.16 -10.46
C GLY A 41 25.49 37.92 -9.95
N THR A 42 25.67 38.85 -9.00
CA THR A 42 25.08 40.22 -8.91
C THR A 42 24.98 40.70 -7.44
N PRO A 43 25.37 41.95 -7.10
CA PRO A 43 25.37 42.43 -5.72
C PRO A 43 23.95 42.83 -5.30
N GLN A 44 23.18 41.87 -4.77
CA GLN A 44 21.94 42.16 -4.05
C GLN A 44 22.22 42.51 -2.58
N LYS A 45 22.17 43.81 -2.31
CA LYS A 45 21.62 44.46 -1.10
C LYS A 45 21.62 43.60 0.19
N GLY A 46 22.74 43.66 0.92
CA GLY A 46 22.83 43.54 2.39
C GLY A 46 21.97 42.48 3.06
N ARG A 47 22.34 41.20 2.90
CA ARG A 47 21.86 40.14 3.80
C ARG A 47 22.44 40.41 5.19
N ARG A 48 21.57 40.78 6.13
CA ARG A 48 21.90 40.90 7.55
C ARG A 48 22.35 39.52 8.02
N THR A 49 23.62 39.38 8.38
CA THR A 49 24.16 38.18 9.02
C THR A 49 23.51 38.09 10.40
N GLU A 50 22.52 37.22 10.56
CA GLU A 50 22.10 36.81 11.90
C GLU A 50 23.25 36.01 12.50
N GLU A 51 23.90 36.59 13.51
CA GLU A 51 24.87 35.89 14.34
C GLU A 51 24.17 34.71 15.02
N LEU A 52 24.61 33.50 14.69
CA LEU A 52 24.21 32.29 15.39
C LEU A 52 24.59 32.45 16.87
N ASN A 53 23.59 32.66 17.71
CA ASN A 53 23.75 32.67 19.15
C ASN A 53 24.20 31.27 19.61
N GLN A 54 25.52 31.11 19.83
CA GLN A 54 26.13 29.85 20.26
C GLN A 54 25.59 29.36 21.62
N SER A 55 24.88 30.20 22.37
CA SER A 55 24.20 29.80 23.60
C SER A 55 23.00 28.87 23.36
N ALA A 56 22.51 28.74 22.12
CA ALA A 56 21.46 27.78 21.75
C ALA A 56 22.00 26.37 21.42
N LEU A 57 23.33 26.15 21.48
CA LEU A 57 23.97 24.84 21.26
C LEU A 57 24.12 24.01 22.55
N VAL A 58 23.59 24.49 23.68
CA VAL A 58 23.38 23.63 24.84
C VAL A 58 22.17 22.77 24.53
N ALA A 59 22.42 21.68 23.81
CA ALA A 59 21.45 20.61 23.66
C ALA A 59 21.11 20.13 25.07
N ASP A 60 19.89 20.42 25.53
CA ASP A 60 19.36 19.77 26.71
C ASP A 60 19.54 18.26 26.51
N PRO A 61 20.11 17.54 27.48
CA PRO A 61 20.22 16.09 27.38
C PRO A 61 18.81 15.59 27.11
N LEU A 62 18.64 14.88 25.99
CA LEU A 62 17.42 14.16 25.64
C LEU A 62 17.06 13.30 26.85
N THR A 63 16.23 13.86 27.73
CA THR A 63 15.65 13.13 28.83
C THR A 63 14.80 12.11 28.13
N THR A 64 15.28 10.88 28.18
CA THR A 64 14.57 9.66 27.85
C THR A 64 13.38 9.59 28.79
N SER A 65 12.36 10.42 28.54
CA SER A 65 11.01 10.14 28.93
C SER A 65 10.68 8.86 28.19
N SER A 66 10.94 7.76 28.90
CA SER A 66 10.43 6.42 28.65
C SER A 66 8.90 6.47 28.83
N ASN A 67 8.24 7.29 28.00
CA ASN A 67 6.89 7.02 27.64
C ASN A 67 7.03 5.83 26.71
N LYS A 68 6.57 4.68 27.18
CA LYS A 68 6.47 3.42 26.46
C LYS A 68 5.41 3.58 25.35
N GLU A 69 5.63 4.55 24.49
CA GLU A 69 4.85 4.82 23.29
C GLU A 69 5.39 3.83 22.28
N ALA A 70 4.62 2.75 22.08
CA ALA A 70 4.95 1.74 21.07
C ALA A 70 5.30 2.46 19.76
N PRO A 71 6.35 2.03 19.04
CA PRO A 71 6.91 2.79 17.94
C PRO A 71 5.83 3.06 16.89
N SER A 72 5.37 4.31 16.84
CA SER A 72 4.46 4.84 15.80
C SER A 72 5.02 4.63 14.40
N ALA A 73 6.34 4.42 14.28
CA ALA A 73 7.06 4.11 13.05
C ALA A 73 6.55 2.84 12.31
N LEU A 74 5.80 1.95 12.97
CA LEU A 74 5.26 0.75 12.33
C LEU A 74 3.85 0.94 11.74
N ILE A 75 3.14 2.01 12.14
CA ILE A 75 1.80 2.34 11.63
C ILE A 75 1.95 3.07 10.30
N GLY A 76 1.24 2.59 9.27
CA GLY A 76 1.20 3.20 7.96
C GLY A 76 1.09 2.20 6.83
N VAL A 77 1.22 2.72 5.62
CA VAL A 77 1.15 1.97 4.36
C VAL A 77 2.41 1.10 4.18
N ARG A 78 2.21 -0.14 3.76
CA ARG A 78 3.24 -1.18 3.67
C ARG A 78 3.27 -1.80 2.27
N HIS A 79 4.46 -1.90 1.70
CA HIS A 79 4.68 -2.52 0.37
C HIS A 79 4.92 -4.04 0.48
N ASP A 80 5.28 -4.51 1.67
CA ASP A 80 5.57 -5.90 1.98
C ASP A 80 4.35 -6.67 2.52
N LEU A 81 3.23 -5.99 2.75
CA LEU A 81 1.97 -6.58 3.20
C LEU A 81 0.98 -6.68 2.04
N MET A 82 0.39 -7.87 1.86
CA MET A 82 -0.68 -8.11 0.90
C MET A 82 -1.66 -9.18 1.39
N LEU A 83 -2.81 -9.31 0.72
CA LEU A 83 -3.70 -10.45 0.96
C LEU A 83 -3.05 -11.74 0.45
N ALA A 84 -3.07 -12.76 1.29
CA ALA A 84 -2.65 -14.10 0.90
C ALA A 84 -3.47 -14.58 -0.33
N PRO A 85 -2.86 -15.34 -1.25
CA PRO A 85 -3.57 -15.95 -2.37
C PRO A 85 -4.73 -16.83 -1.87
N SER A 86 -5.90 -16.69 -2.47
CA SER A 86 -7.07 -17.50 -2.15
C SER A 86 -7.94 -17.72 -3.38
N PRO A 87 -8.37 -18.96 -3.68
CA PRO A 87 -9.26 -19.24 -4.80
C PRO A 87 -10.70 -18.77 -4.54
N ASN A 88 -11.08 -18.59 -3.26
CA ASN A 88 -12.44 -18.26 -2.84
C ASN A 88 -12.53 -16.83 -2.31
N ARG A 89 -11.82 -15.92 -2.94
CA ARG A 89 -11.78 -14.53 -2.53
C ARG A 89 -13.16 -13.88 -2.75
N LYS A 90 -13.70 -13.26 -1.71
CA LYS A 90 -15.01 -12.60 -1.76
C LYS A 90 -14.84 -11.10 -1.92
N GLU A 91 -15.66 -10.53 -2.78
CA GLU A 91 -15.82 -9.08 -2.87
C GLU A 91 -16.43 -8.56 -1.56
N ARG A 92 -15.75 -7.62 -0.90
CA ARG A 92 -16.25 -6.97 0.31
C ARG A 92 -16.66 -5.52 0.04
N CYS A 93 -15.93 -4.87 -0.86
CA CYS A 93 -16.22 -3.55 -1.36
C CYS A 93 -16.24 -3.62 -2.89
N SER A 94 -16.98 -2.73 -3.55
CA SER A 94 -17.02 -2.68 -5.03
C SER A 94 -15.61 -2.82 -5.62
N CYS A 95 -15.42 -3.84 -6.46
CA CYS A 95 -14.17 -4.19 -7.14
C CYS A 95 -12.99 -4.61 -6.26
N LEU A 96 -13.18 -4.80 -4.95
CA LEU A 96 -12.13 -5.10 -3.98
C LEU A 96 -12.52 -6.21 -3.00
N ALA A 97 -11.60 -7.15 -2.82
CA ALA A 97 -11.52 -7.93 -1.59
C ALA A 97 -10.74 -7.12 -0.56
N VAL A 98 -11.24 -7.09 0.67
CA VAL A 98 -10.64 -6.34 1.77
C VAL A 98 -10.70 -7.20 3.01
N GLU A 99 -9.56 -7.37 3.67
CA GLU A 99 -9.48 -8.05 4.96
C GLU A 99 -8.87 -7.13 6.00
N VAL A 100 -9.39 -7.25 7.21
CA VAL A 100 -8.90 -6.58 8.42
C VAL A 100 -8.78 -7.64 9.51
N GLY A 101 -7.67 -7.64 10.23
CA GLY A 101 -7.42 -8.61 11.30
C GLY A 101 -6.10 -8.36 12.02
N ASP A 102 -5.72 -9.30 12.87
CA ASP A 102 -4.44 -9.23 13.58
C ASP A 102 -3.26 -9.43 12.60
N LEU A 103 -2.08 -8.93 12.95
CA LEU A 103 -0.93 -8.94 12.03
C LEU A 103 -0.44 -10.35 11.66
N GLN A 104 -0.70 -11.33 12.52
CA GLN A 104 -0.34 -12.74 12.32
C GLN A 104 -1.48 -13.56 11.67
N ASP A 105 -2.57 -12.93 11.25
CA ASP A 105 -3.66 -13.64 10.59
C ASP A 105 -3.19 -14.21 9.23
N ARG A 106 -3.45 -15.51 9.01
CA ARG A 106 -3.12 -16.25 7.79
C ARG A 106 -3.72 -15.66 6.50
N ARG A 107 -4.71 -14.78 6.60
CA ARG A 107 -5.27 -14.03 5.46
C ARG A 107 -4.27 -13.02 4.90
N PHE A 108 -3.24 -12.67 5.66
CA PHE A 108 -2.18 -11.76 5.25
C PHE A 108 -0.91 -12.50 4.86
N GLN A 109 -0.20 -11.95 3.89
CA GLN A 109 1.12 -12.39 3.48
C GLN A 109 2.10 -11.24 3.64
N TRP A 110 3.18 -11.51 4.36
CA TRP A 110 4.27 -10.57 4.61
C TRP A 110 5.52 -11.02 3.86
N VAL A 111 6.08 -10.14 3.01
CA VAL A 111 7.32 -10.42 2.28
C VAL A 111 8.53 -10.33 3.20
N ALA A 112 8.56 -9.34 4.10
CA ALA A 112 9.65 -9.12 5.05
C ALA A 112 9.41 -9.73 6.44
N GLY A 113 8.32 -10.49 6.60
CA GLY A 113 7.84 -10.97 7.90
C GLY A 113 6.92 -9.96 8.61
N ALA A 114 5.95 -10.47 9.35
CA ALA A 114 5.03 -9.65 10.13
C ALA A 114 5.79 -8.95 11.27
N PRO A 115 5.64 -7.63 11.45
CA PRO A 115 6.29 -6.94 12.55
C PRO A 115 5.68 -7.36 13.90
N GLU A 116 6.50 -7.35 14.94
CA GLU A 116 6.03 -7.50 16.31
C GLU A 116 5.47 -6.16 16.80
N VAL A 117 4.15 -6.07 16.89
CA VAL A 117 3.42 -4.91 17.40
C VAL A 117 2.49 -5.36 18.51
N ASP A 118 2.06 -4.40 19.34
CA ASP A 118 1.07 -4.68 20.36
C ASP A 118 -0.32 -4.96 19.75
N GLU A 119 -1.24 -5.43 20.60
CA GLU A 119 -2.61 -5.74 20.19
C GLU A 119 -3.41 -4.50 19.74
N ARG A 120 -2.86 -3.28 19.80
CA ARG A 120 -3.55 -2.05 19.39
C ARG A 120 -3.45 -1.79 17.89
N ALA A 121 -2.68 -2.61 17.16
CA ALA A 121 -2.57 -2.53 15.71
C ALA A 121 -3.33 -3.66 15.01
N LEU A 122 -3.74 -3.37 13.78
CA LEU A 122 -4.40 -4.28 12.85
C LEU A 122 -3.64 -4.28 11.54
N ALA A 123 -3.62 -5.42 10.86
CA ALA A 123 -3.29 -5.49 9.46
C ALA A 123 -4.55 -5.22 8.62
N PHE A 124 -4.38 -4.38 7.61
CA PHE A 124 -5.33 -4.12 6.55
C PHE A 124 -4.68 -4.51 5.23
N ALA A 125 -5.41 -5.22 4.37
CA ALA A 125 -4.96 -5.43 3.00
C ALA A 125 -6.12 -5.53 2.02
N LEU A 126 -5.84 -5.15 0.77
CA LEU A 126 -6.81 -5.18 -0.32
C LEU A 126 -6.28 -5.93 -1.55
N SER A 127 -7.19 -6.40 -2.40
CA SER A 127 -6.85 -6.91 -3.72
C SER A 127 -8.03 -6.85 -4.68
N ALA A 128 -7.72 -6.54 -5.94
CA ALA A 128 -8.65 -6.63 -7.07
C ALA A 128 -8.70 -8.02 -7.72
N ARG A 129 -7.68 -8.87 -7.50
CA ARG A 129 -7.55 -10.17 -8.17
C ARG A 129 -8.63 -11.14 -7.69
N GLY A 130 -9.29 -11.85 -8.60
CA GLY A 130 -10.37 -12.78 -8.32
C GLY A 130 -11.67 -12.11 -7.91
N VAL A 131 -11.83 -10.80 -8.17
CA VAL A 131 -13.00 -10.01 -7.81
C VAL A 131 -13.55 -9.35 -9.06
N THR A 132 -14.82 -9.64 -9.37
CA THR A 132 -15.55 -9.01 -10.47
C THR A 132 -15.62 -7.50 -10.27
N CYS A 133 -15.36 -6.73 -11.33
CA CYS A 133 -15.35 -5.28 -11.24
C CYS A 133 -16.07 -4.63 -12.43
N PRO A 134 -17.38 -4.34 -12.30
CA PRO A 134 -18.11 -3.59 -13.31
C PRO A 134 -17.51 -2.19 -13.47
N GLY A 135 -17.01 -1.87 -14.66
CA GLY A 135 -16.41 -0.57 -14.97
C GLY A 135 -14.92 -0.44 -14.65
N GLY A 136 -14.27 -1.51 -14.18
CA GLY A 136 -12.80 -1.61 -14.14
C GLY A 136 -12.23 -2.24 -15.41
N ASN A 137 -10.90 -2.34 -15.47
CA ASN A 137 -10.26 -3.13 -16.52
C ASN A 137 -10.68 -4.61 -16.40
N ALA A 138 -11.10 -5.21 -17.52
CA ALA A 138 -11.48 -6.62 -17.57
C ALA A 138 -10.29 -7.54 -17.28
N ASP A 139 -9.08 -7.08 -17.61
CA ASP A 139 -7.83 -7.74 -17.25
C ASP A 139 -7.49 -7.42 -15.79
N GLU A 140 -7.60 -8.44 -14.94
CA GLU A 140 -7.34 -8.32 -13.51
C GLU A 140 -5.88 -7.99 -13.20
N GLU A 141 -4.94 -8.35 -14.07
CA GLU A 141 -3.52 -8.07 -13.88
C GLU A 141 -3.20 -6.59 -14.05
N LYS A 142 -4.00 -5.90 -14.87
CA LYS A 142 -3.90 -4.46 -15.12
C LYS A 142 -4.60 -3.62 -14.06
N ARG A 143 -5.45 -4.22 -13.22
CA ARG A 143 -6.06 -3.54 -12.07
C ARG A 143 -5.07 -3.52 -10.91
N ARG A 144 -4.57 -2.34 -10.57
CA ARG A 144 -3.50 -2.12 -9.60
C ARG A 144 -3.96 -1.17 -8.50
N PRO A 145 -4.95 -1.58 -7.68
CA PRO A 145 -5.38 -0.79 -6.54
C PRO A 145 -4.25 -0.73 -5.51
N SER A 146 -3.91 0.48 -5.09
CA SER A 146 -2.91 0.74 -4.06
C SER A 146 -3.48 1.65 -2.99
N ILE A 147 -3.06 1.45 -1.75
CA ILE A 147 -3.40 2.34 -0.65
C ILE A 147 -2.56 3.61 -0.82
N SER A 148 -3.22 4.76 -0.95
CA SER A 148 -2.58 6.08 -1.05
C SER A 148 -2.39 6.73 0.32
N ALA A 149 -3.33 6.53 1.24
CA ALA A 149 -3.32 7.11 2.57
C ALA A 149 -4.15 6.28 3.57
N VAL A 150 -3.84 6.46 4.86
CA VAL A 150 -4.66 6.03 5.98
C VAL A 150 -4.82 7.23 6.91
N ASP A 151 -6.04 7.74 7.01
CA ASP A 151 -6.36 8.93 7.80
C ASP A 151 -7.31 8.56 8.95
N GLN A 152 -7.23 9.31 10.05
CA GLN A 152 -8.18 9.21 11.15
C GLN A 152 -9.18 10.37 11.08
N GLU A 153 -10.47 10.05 10.98
CA GLU A 153 -11.57 11.01 11.00
C GLU A 153 -12.43 10.78 12.24
N GLY A 154 -12.16 11.54 13.31
CA GLY A 154 -12.79 11.32 14.61
C GLY A 154 -12.42 9.94 15.17
N ASN A 155 -13.43 9.09 15.36
CA ASN A 155 -13.22 7.72 15.85
C ASN A 155 -12.95 6.71 14.73
N ASP A 156 -13.18 7.10 13.48
CA ASP A 156 -13.10 6.23 12.30
C ASP A 156 -11.73 6.30 11.64
N LEU A 157 -11.37 5.22 10.95
CA LEU A 157 -10.19 5.16 10.09
C LEU A 157 -10.62 5.05 8.64
N ILE A 158 -10.04 5.88 7.80
CA ILE A 158 -10.34 5.98 6.38
C ILE A 158 -9.11 5.54 5.58
N VAL A 159 -9.24 4.43 4.85
CA VAL A 159 -8.23 3.95 3.92
C VAL A 159 -8.57 4.44 2.52
N GLU A 160 -7.69 5.26 1.96
CA GLU A 160 -7.84 5.77 0.60
C GLU A 160 -7.12 4.89 -0.41
N VAL A 161 -7.80 4.59 -1.51
CA VAL A 161 -7.31 3.69 -2.57
C VAL A 161 -7.20 4.44 -3.89
N GLU A 162 -6.06 4.33 -4.54
CA GLU A 162 -5.81 4.83 -5.89
C GLU A 162 -5.59 3.71 -6.89
N GLU A 163 -5.71 4.03 -8.18
CA GLU A 163 -5.25 3.17 -9.27
C GLU A 163 -3.82 3.57 -9.62
N LEU A 164 -2.87 2.63 -9.53
CA LEU A 164 -1.47 2.91 -9.87
C LEU A 164 -1.15 2.56 -11.32
N PRO A 165 -0.51 3.47 -12.09
CA PRO A 165 0.04 3.12 -13.39
C PRO A 165 1.17 2.11 -13.25
N GLU A 166 1.34 1.26 -14.26
CA GLU A 166 2.39 0.25 -14.33
C GLU A 166 3.78 0.82 -14.01
N GLY A 167 4.67 -0.02 -13.44
CA GLY A 167 6.01 0.37 -13.03
C GLY A 167 6.12 1.08 -11.67
N ARG A 168 5.03 1.64 -11.12
CA ARG A 168 5.05 2.17 -9.73
C ARG A 168 4.97 1.06 -8.69
N PRO A 169 5.69 1.15 -7.55
CA PRO A 169 5.55 0.20 -6.44
C PRO A 169 4.10 0.13 -5.95
N LEU A 170 3.59 -1.09 -5.74
CA LEU A 170 2.23 -1.33 -5.25
C LEU A 170 2.25 -1.46 -3.73
N ALA A 171 1.40 -0.70 -3.04
CA ALA A 171 1.16 -0.87 -1.61
C ALA A 171 -0.25 -1.40 -1.38
N ALA A 172 -0.38 -2.72 -1.31
CA ALA A 172 -1.67 -3.40 -1.14
C ALA A 172 -2.07 -3.57 0.34
N GLY A 173 -1.22 -3.17 1.27
CA GLY A 173 -1.43 -3.37 2.71
C GLY A 173 -1.01 -2.18 3.56
N ALA A 174 -1.52 -2.16 4.79
CA ALA A 174 -1.17 -1.19 5.81
C ALA A 174 -1.24 -1.82 7.20
N VAL A 175 -0.42 -1.32 8.12
CA VAL A 175 -0.62 -1.52 9.57
C VAL A 175 -1.35 -0.29 10.07
N ILE A 176 -2.52 -0.48 10.65
CA ILE A 176 -3.39 0.61 11.11
C ILE A 176 -3.65 0.45 12.61
N PRO A 177 -3.88 1.53 13.36
CA PRO A 177 -4.34 1.39 14.73
C PRO A 177 -5.74 0.75 14.75
N ARG A 178 -6.17 0.21 15.89
CA ARG A 178 -7.58 -0.11 16.10
C ARG A 178 -8.37 1.20 16.12
N PRO A 179 -9.58 1.24 15.51
CA PRO A 179 -10.46 2.39 15.64
C PRO A 179 -10.74 2.71 17.11
N ALA A 180 -10.99 3.98 17.41
CA ALA A 180 -11.42 4.37 18.76
C ALA A 180 -12.78 3.74 19.10
N ALA A 181 -13.17 3.79 20.38
CA ALA A 181 -14.44 3.20 20.81
C ALA A 181 -15.64 3.75 20.01
N GLY A 182 -16.42 2.84 19.42
CA GLY A 182 -17.55 3.18 18.55
C GLY A 182 -17.17 3.57 17.11
N GLY A 183 -15.88 3.60 16.78
CA GLY A 183 -15.38 3.84 15.44
C GLY A 183 -15.39 2.61 14.54
N ALA A 184 -15.18 2.84 13.25
CA ALA A 184 -15.17 1.84 12.19
C ALA A 184 -14.01 2.07 11.21
N ILE A 185 -13.72 1.06 10.38
CA ILE A 185 -12.78 1.19 9.27
C ILE A 185 -13.56 1.29 7.97
N TYR A 186 -13.24 2.32 7.19
CA TYR A 186 -13.82 2.54 5.87
C TYR A 186 -12.76 2.55 4.79
N VAL A 187 -13.17 2.16 3.59
CA VAL A 187 -12.36 2.25 2.36
C VAL A 187 -13.05 3.21 1.39
N LYS A 188 -12.27 4.07 0.74
CA LYS A 188 -12.77 4.96 -0.32
C LYS A 188 -11.80 5.00 -1.49
N GLY A 189 -12.31 5.29 -2.69
CA GLY A 189 -11.46 5.68 -3.81
C GLY A 189 -10.91 7.09 -3.62
N ARG A 190 -9.67 7.33 -4.02
CA ARG A 190 -9.01 8.65 -4.03
C ARG A 190 -9.76 9.68 -4.88
N SER A 191 -10.41 9.22 -5.96
CA SER A 191 -11.30 10.02 -6.77
C SER A 191 -12.62 9.30 -7.00
N GLY A 192 -13.70 10.07 -7.16
CA GLY A 192 -15.02 9.51 -7.48
C GLY A 192 -15.05 8.77 -8.83
N ALA A 193 -14.05 8.96 -9.70
CA ALA A 193 -13.94 8.28 -10.99
C ALA A 193 -13.47 6.83 -10.87
N LEU A 194 -12.81 6.46 -9.77
CA LEU A 194 -12.33 5.10 -9.55
C LEU A 194 -13.49 4.15 -9.21
N PRO A 195 -13.48 2.90 -9.73
CA PRO A 195 -14.54 1.92 -9.46
C PRO A 195 -14.45 1.30 -8.06
N TYR A 196 -13.36 1.58 -7.33
CA TYR A 196 -13.05 0.98 -6.04
C TYR A 196 -13.86 1.54 -4.88
N ALA A 197 -14.30 0.63 -4.01
CA ALA A 197 -14.95 0.94 -2.74
C ALA A 197 -16.18 1.85 -2.85
N ARG A 198 -16.80 1.88 -4.04
CA ARG A 198 -18.09 2.52 -4.23
C ARG A 198 -19.16 1.78 -3.44
N THR A 199 -19.91 2.52 -2.64
CA THR A 199 -21.17 2.09 -2.03
C THR A 199 -22.31 2.72 -2.82
N THR A 200 -23.42 2.01 -2.92
CA THR A 200 -24.72 2.60 -3.25
C THR A 200 -25.14 3.56 -2.13
N GLY A 201 -24.62 4.79 -2.12
CA GLY A 201 -25.22 5.89 -1.35
C GLY A 201 -24.29 6.80 -0.54
N ALA A 202 -23.03 6.43 -0.22
CA ALA A 202 -22.23 7.21 0.74
C ALA A 202 -20.72 7.37 0.42
N GLY A 203 -20.24 6.94 -0.75
CA GLY A 203 -18.84 7.12 -1.18
C GLY A 203 -17.76 6.38 -0.37
N ARG A 204 -18.10 5.67 0.72
CA ARG A 204 -17.16 4.90 1.56
C ARG A 204 -17.71 3.51 1.93
N CYS A 205 -16.93 2.46 1.70
CA CYS A 205 -17.28 1.09 2.06
C CYS A 205 -16.81 0.74 3.47
N LYS A 206 -17.73 0.34 4.37
CA LYS A 206 -17.38 -0.10 5.74
C LYS A 206 -16.85 -1.53 5.76
N VAL A 207 -15.71 -1.77 6.43
CA VAL A 207 -15.01 -3.08 6.47
C VAL A 207 -14.61 -3.55 7.87
N TYR A 208 -14.83 -2.76 8.92
CA TYR A 208 -14.65 -3.17 10.31
C TYR A 208 -15.57 -2.33 11.19
#